data_AF-A0AAV7JJG4-F1
#
_entry.id   AF-A0AAV7JJG4-F1
#
_cell.length_a   1.000
_cell.length_b   1.000
_cell.length_c   1.000
_cell.angle_alpha   90.00
_cell.angle_beta   90.00
_cell.angle_gamma   90.00
#
_symmetry.space_group_name_H-M   'P 1'
#
loop_
_entity.id
_entity.type
_entity.pdbx_description
1 polymer ?
#
loop_
_entity_poly.entity_id
_entity_poly.type
_entity_poly.pdbx_seq_one_letter_code
_entity_poly.pdbx_strand_id
1 'polypeptide(L)'
;MLIDQWLGVLCREDIRDLKCVFVCSKHFLPEYIITSYPALQSDGSYLEVPTKPKLVKEAMPRFLSDCSPRFSSSTKQQRFDQALKEQELIVTTAIEQNLLQYRVNGS
;
A
#
# COMPACT_ATOMS: atom_id res chain seq x y z
N MET A 1 -8.35 22.31 -3.68
CA MET A 1 -7.00 22.87 -3.49
C MET A 1 -6.10 22.00 -2.64
N LEU A 2 -6.38 21.77 -1.34
CA LEU A 2 -5.46 20.98 -0.50
C LEU A 2 -5.43 19.48 -0.86
N ILE A 3 -6.60 18.92 -1.21
CA ILE A 3 -6.82 17.53 -1.62
C ILE A 3 -6.09 17.22 -2.94
N ASP A 4 -6.14 18.14 -3.91
CA ASP A 4 -5.49 17.97 -5.22
C ASP A 4 -3.95 17.98 -5.09
N GLN A 5 -3.43 18.79 -4.16
CA GLN A 5 -2.00 18.80 -3.82
C GLN A 5 -1.57 17.50 -3.13
N TRP A 6 -2.40 16.94 -2.25
CA TRP A 6 -2.15 15.63 -1.66
C TRP A 6 -2.08 14.53 -2.73
N LEU A 7 -2.99 14.52 -3.70
CA LEU A 7 -2.96 13.57 -4.82
C LEU A 7 -1.67 13.69 -5.64
N GLY A 8 -1.23 14.92 -5.91
CA GLY A 8 0.04 15.18 -6.60
C GLY A 8 1.24 14.58 -5.87
N VAL A 9 1.29 14.72 -4.54
CA VAL A 9 2.38 14.18 -3.71
C VAL A 9 2.32 12.66 -3.56
N LEU A 10 1.12 12.08 -3.56
CA LEU A 10 0.93 10.62 -3.49
C LEU A 10 1.30 9.91 -4.80
N CYS A 11 1.33 10.63 -5.94
CA CYS A 11 1.61 10.10 -7.29
C CYS A 11 0.86 8.79 -7.60
N ARG A 12 -0.43 8.73 -7.25
CA ARG A 12 -1.29 7.55 -7.39
C ARG A 12 -2.49 7.88 -8.28
N GLU A 13 -2.49 7.38 -9.51
CA GLU A 13 -3.56 7.61 -10.49
C GLU A 13 -4.82 6.77 -10.22
N ASP A 14 -4.71 5.73 -9.40
CA ASP A 14 -5.80 4.82 -9.03
C ASP A 14 -6.71 5.36 -7.90
N ILE A 15 -6.29 6.42 -7.20
CA ILE A 15 -7.03 7.00 -6.09
C ILE A 15 -8.06 8.00 -6.63
N ARG A 16 -9.32 7.57 -6.67
CA ARG A 16 -10.46 8.43 -7.07
C ARG A 16 -11.15 9.11 -5.89
N ASP A 17 -10.98 8.59 -4.68
CA ASP A 17 -11.54 9.16 -3.45
C ASP A 17 -10.51 9.08 -2.31
N LEU A 18 -10.17 10.25 -1.75
CA LEU A 18 -9.23 10.38 -0.64
C LEU A 18 -9.86 10.07 0.73
N LYS A 19 -11.19 9.92 0.84
CA LYS A 19 -11.86 9.62 2.12
C LYS A 19 -11.41 8.30 2.76
N CYS A 20 -10.95 7.36 1.94
CA CYS A 20 -10.47 6.05 2.40
C CYS A 20 -8.94 5.94 2.38
N VAL A 21 -8.23 7.03 2.13
CA VAL A 21 -6.77 7.05 2.04
C VAL A 21 -6.19 7.56 3.33
N PHE A 22 -5.37 6.71 3.96
CA PHE A 22 -4.66 7.04 5.18
C PHE A 22 -3.16 7.12 4.91
N VAL A 23 -2.52 8.17 5.41
CA VAL A 23 -1.07 8.37 5.32
C VAL A 23 -0.47 8.27 6.71
N CYS A 24 0.61 7.49 6.86
CA CYS A 24 1.29 7.34 8.15
C CYS A 24 1.90 8.67 8.62
N SER A 25 1.89 8.93 9.93
CA SER A 25 2.42 10.15 10.54
C SER A 25 3.88 10.45 10.20
N LYS A 26 4.71 9.43 9.96
CA LYS A 26 6.13 9.57 9.57
C LYS A 26 6.36 10.34 8.27
N HIS A 27 5.33 10.48 7.44
CA HIS A 27 5.40 11.25 6.20
C HIS A 27 5.14 12.74 6.41
N PHE A 28 4.77 13.15 7.63
CA PHE A 28 4.58 14.54 7.97
C PHE A 28 5.76 15.05 8.79
N LEU A 29 5.99 16.35 8.66
CA LEU A 29 6.85 17.09 9.56
C LEU A 29 6.30 17.03 10.99
N PRO A 30 7.15 16.80 12.03
CA PRO A 30 6.69 16.76 13.41
C PRO A 30 5.91 18.01 13.85
N GLU A 31 6.30 19.20 13.34
CA GLU A 31 5.62 20.47 13.64
C GLU A 31 4.16 20.53 13.14
N TYR A 32 3.78 19.65 12.21
CA TYR A 32 2.40 19.53 11.74
C TYR A 32 1.55 18.54 12.54
N ILE A 33 2.14 17.86 13.53
CA ILE A 33 1.46 16.90 14.39
C ILE A 33 1.26 17.55 15.75
N ILE A 34 0.03 17.98 16.02
CA ILE A 34 -0.38 18.55 17.29
C ILE A 34 -0.53 17.41 18.30
N THR A 35 0.36 17.37 19.29
CA THR A 35 0.33 16.40 20.39
C THR A 35 0.01 17.02 21.75
N SER A 36 -0.02 18.35 21.82
CA SER A 36 -0.40 19.10 23.02
C SER A 36 -1.06 20.43 22.66
N TYR A 37 -1.71 21.05 23.64
CA TYR A 37 -2.19 22.42 23.55
C TYR A 37 -1.88 23.19 24.83
N PRO A 38 -1.64 24.51 24.73
CA PRO A 38 -1.42 25.34 25.90
C PRO A 38 -2.75 25.55 26.67
N ALA A 39 -2.71 25.41 27.98
CA ALA A 39 -3.81 25.72 28.89
C ALA A 39 -3.36 26.77 29.91
N LEU A 40 -4.15 27.83 30.09
CA LEU A 40 -3.87 28.89 31.06
C LEU A 40 -4.17 28.39 32.47
N GLN A 41 -3.18 28.48 33.37
CA GLN A 41 -3.30 28.15 34.78
C GLN A 41 -3.82 29.35 35.59
N SER A 42 -4.30 29.10 36.80
CA SER A 42 -4.85 30.13 37.71
C SER A 42 -3.81 31.15 38.16
N ASP A 43 -2.52 30.81 38.10
CA ASP A 43 -1.40 31.70 38.42
C ASP A 43 -0.95 32.56 37.21
N GLY A 44 -1.61 32.41 36.07
CA GLY A 44 -1.30 33.12 34.83
C GLY A 44 -0.24 32.45 33.94
N SER A 45 0.33 31.32 34.35
CA SER A 45 1.28 30.55 33.54
C SER A 45 0.58 29.64 32.53
N TYR A 46 1.33 29.12 31.55
CA TYR A 46 0.82 28.15 30.57
C TYR A 46 1.36 26.76 30.84
N LEU A 47 0.46 25.76 30.84
CA LEU A 47 0.79 24.34 30.90
C LEU A 47 0.52 23.68 29.55
N GLU A 48 1.47 22.88 29.08
CA GLU A 48 1.27 21.99 27.92
C GLU A 48 0.41 20.78 28.34
N VAL A 49 -0.80 20.70 27.79
CA VAL A 49 -1.72 19.58 28.05
C VAL A 49 -1.62 18.57 26.90
N PRO A 50 -1.24 17.31 27.16
CA PRO A 50 -1.18 16.29 26.12
C PRO A 50 -2.55 16.03 25.49
N THR A 51 -2.58 15.78 24.19
CA THR A 51 -3.80 15.45 23.45
C THR A 51 -3.58 14.30 22.49
N LYS A 52 -4.68 13.73 21.99
CA LYS A 52 -4.61 12.75 20.91
C LYS A 52 -3.96 13.42 19.69
N PRO A 53 -2.97 12.79 19.04
CA PRO A 53 -2.30 13.36 17.87
C PRO A 53 -3.31 13.80 16.81
N LYS A 54 -3.21 15.06 16.38
CA LYS A 54 -4.01 15.64 15.30
C LYS A 54 -3.10 16.26 14.27
N LEU A 55 -3.45 16.11 13.01
CA LEU A 55 -2.74 16.75 11.92
C LEU A 55 -3.27 18.18 11.73
N VAL A 56 -2.37 19.15 11.55
CA VAL A 56 -2.74 20.52 11.15
C VAL A 56 -3.49 20.46 9.82
N LYS A 57 -4.52 21.29 9.65
CA LYS A 57 -5.43 21.26 8.49
C LYS A 57 -4.69 21.49 7.16
N GLU A 58 -3.62 22.27 7.20
CA GLU A 58 -2.81 22.66 6.05
C GLU A 58 -1.55 21.78 5.88
N ALA A 59 -1.39 20.75 6.71
CA ALA A 59 -0.21 19.90 6.68
C ALA A 59 -0.09 19.14 5.35
N MET A 60 1.10 19.23 4.74
CA MET A 60 1.45 18.43 3.57
C MET A 60 2.32 17.25 3.98
N PRO A 61 2.08 16.04 3.44
CA PRO A 61 3.07 14.99 3.52
C PRO A 61 4.33 15.45 2.76
N ARG A 62 5.51 15.16 3.30
CA ARG A 62 6.77 15.28 2.57
C ARG A 62 6.70 14.34 1.35
N PHE A 63 7.34 14.74 0.25
CA PHE A 63 7.43 13.94 -0.97
C PHE A 63 7.70 12.47 -0.64
N LEU A 64 6.80 11.60 -1.06
CA LEU A 64 7.03 10.17 -1.06
C LEU A 64 8.01 9.91 -2.21
N SER A 65 9.30 10.14 -1.98
CA SER A 65 10.35 10.05 -3.01
C SER A 65 10.52 8.65 -3.60
N ASP A 66 9.79 7.65 -3.09
CA ASP A 66 9.74 6.30 -3.61
C ASP A 66 8.33 5.96 -4.14
N CYS A 67 7.77 6.79 -5.02
CA CYS A 67 6.64 6.40 -5.86
C CYS A 67 7.08 5.54 -7.06
N SER A 68 8.14 4.73 -6.92
CA SER A 68 8.13 3.47 -7.66
C SER A 68 6.98 2.66 -7.07
N PRO A 69 5.95 2.29 -7.86
CA PRO A 69 4.95 1.43 -7.34
C PRO A 69 5.67 0.12 -6.99
N ARG A 70 5.95 -0.08 -5.71
CA ARG A 70 6.00 -1.42 -5.15
C ARG A 70 4.55 -1.91 -5.18
N PHE A 71 4.03 -2.11 -6.39
CA PHE A 71 3.12 -3.20 -6.58
C PHE A 71 3.84 -4.36 -5.93
N SER A 72 3.23 -4.91 -4.90
CA SER A 72 3.35 -6.35 -4.65
C SER A 72 2.74 -7.08 -5.86
N SER A 73 3.20 -6.79 -7.08
CA SER A 73 2.93 -7.53 -8.31
C SER A 73 3.52 -8.92 -8.20
N SER A 74 4.55 -9.08 -7.35
CA SER A 74 5.08 -10.37 -6.90
C SER A 74 3.97 -11.38 -6.65
N THR A 75 2.97 -11.10 -5.81
CA THR A 75 2.05 -12.16 -5.38
C THR A 75 1.01 -12.56 -6.43
N LYS A 76 0.51 -11.61 -7.23
CA LYS A 76 -0.49 -11.93 -8.28
C LYS A 76 0.17 -12.49 -9.53
N GLN A 77 1.28 -11.90 -9.97
CA GLN A 77 2.04 -12.39 -11.12
C GLN A 77 2.67 -13.76 -10.82
N GLN A 78 3.26 -13.96 -9.63
CA GLN A 78 3.78 -15.28 -9.25
C GLN A 78 2.68 -16.35 -9.19
N ARG A 79 1.47 -16.02 -8.70
CA ARG A 79 0.35 -16.97 -8.71
C ARG A 79 -0.11 -17.30 -10.13
N PHE A 80 -0.13 -16.32 -11.03
CA PHE A 80 -0.48 -16.55 -12.42
C PHE A 80 0.58 -17.40 -13.14
N ASP A 81 1.85 -17.06 -12.98
CA ASP A 81 2.97 -17.79 -13.59
C ASP A 81 3.10 -19.21 -13.00
N GLN A 82 2.80 -19.38 -11.71
CA GLN A 82 2.76 -20.70 -11.06
C GLN A 82 1.59 -21.54 -11.58
N ALA A 83 0.38 -20.96 -11.68
CA ALA A 83 -0.78 -21.66 -12.23
C ALA A 83 -0.55 -22.08 -13.69
N LEU A 84 0.14 -21.24 -14.49
CA LEU A 84 0.49 -21.56 -15.87
C LEU A 84 1.46 -22.76 -15.94
N LYS A 85 2.50 -22.76 -15.11
CA LYS A 85 3.46 -23.88 -15.02
C LYS A 85 2.81 -25.19 -14.55
N GLU A 86 1.90 -25.11 -13.57
CA GLU A 86 1.14 -26.28 -13.11
C GLU A 86 0.26 -26.83 -14.24
N GLN A 87 -0.38 -25.96 -15.03
CA GLN A 87 -1.21 -26.38 -16.14
C GLN A 87 -0.39 -27.01 -17.28
N GLU A 88 0.78 -26.45 -17.61
CA GLU A 88 1.71 -27.04 -18.58
C GLU A 88 2.18 -28.42 -18.13
N LEU A 89 2.56 -28.58 -16.86
CA LEU A 89 3.00 -29.86 -16.30
C LEU A 89 1.90 -30.92 -16.36
N ILE A 90 0.66 -30.55 -16.02
CA ILE A 90 -0.49 -31.47 -16.10
C ILE A 90 -0.69 -31.95 -17.54
N VAL A 91 -0.63 -31.04 -18.51
CA VAL A 91 -0.80 -31.38 -19.94
C VAL A 91 0.32 -32.30 -20.41
N THR A 92 1.58 -31.99 -20.11
CA THR A 92 2.72 -32.83 -20.50
C THR A 92 2.62 -34.22 -19.88
N THR A 93 2.28 -34.30 -18.59
CA THR A 93 2.12 -35.58 -17.88
C THR A 93 0.99 -36.41 -18.49
N ALA A 94 -0.13 -35.79 -18.84
CA ALA A 94 -1.26 -36.47 -19.49
C ALA A 94 -0.89 -36.99 -20.89
N ILE A 95 -0.09 -36.24 -21.66
CA ILE A 95 0.40 -36.68 -22.97
C ILE A 95 1.34 -37.88 -22.81
N GLU A 96 2.28 -37.84 -21.87
CA GLU A 96 3.21 -38.95 -21.59
C GLU A 96 2.47 -40.21 -21.15
N GLN A 97 1.49 -40.09 -20.25
CA GLN A 97 0.67 -41.22 -19.80
C GLN A 97 -0.14 -41.85 -20.94
N ASN A 98 -0.73 -41.02 -21.82
CA ASN A 98 -1.43 -41.53 -22.99
C ASN A 98 -0.47 -42.24 -23.95
N LEU A 99 0.71 -41.68 -24.23
CA LEU A 99 1.71 -42.32 -25.09
C LEU A 99 2.20 -43.66 -24.50
N LEU A 100 2.38 -43.74 -23.19
CA LEU A 100 2.71 -44.99 -22.49
C LEU A 100 1.57 -46.01 -22.58
N GLN A 101 0.31 -45.60 -22.42
CA GLN A 101 -0.84 -46.48 -22.59
C GLN A 101 -0.98 -47.00 -24.03
N TYR A 102 -0.77 -46.16 -25.04
CA TYR A 102 -0.74 -46.58 -26.45
C TYR A 102 0.39 -47.57 -26.73
N ARG A 103 1.55 -47.42 -26.07
CA ARG A 103 2.69 -48.35 -26.20
C ARG A 103 2.40 -49.73 -25.59
N VAL A 104 1.62 -49.78 -24.51
CA VAL A 104 1.28 -51.03 -23.80
C VAL A 104 0.10 -51.76 -24.47
N ASN A 105 -0.83 -51.01 -25.10
CA ASN A 105 -2.02 -51.59 -25.75
C ASN A 105 -1.86 -51.84 -27.27
N GLY A 106 -0.72 -51.47 -27.86
CA GLY A 106 -0.43 -51.58 -29.29
C GLY A 106 0.53 -52.71 -29.67
N SER A 107 0.72 -53.72 -28.82
CA SER A 107 1.49 -54.95 -29.12
C SER A 107 0.57 -56.17 -29.21
#